data_AF-A0A1H9CR78-F1
#
_entry.id   AF-A0A1H9CR78-F1
#
_cell.length_a   1.000
_cell.length_b   1.000
_cell.length_c   1.000
_cell.angle_alpha   90.00
_cell.angle_beta   90.00
_cell.angle_gamma   90.00
#
_symmetry.space_group_name_H-M   'P 1'
#
loop_
_entity.id
_entity.type
_entity.pdbx_description
1 polymer ?
#
loop_
_entity_poly.entity_id
_entity_poly.type
_entity_poly.pdbx_seq_one_letter_code
_entity_poly.pdbx_strand_id
1 'polypeptide(L)'
;MKREFKFYGWDSCDVSPVNEDYDVIADPKEMYVSLTEIWSKDTCAPRLRDGWSKENMTLGQCSITAFLVQDVFGGEVYGIPRDGGNFHCYNVVDGHVFDLTSEQFGDEVLSYEGNPEQLREDHFASTEKYERYKLLKSGFDKLVQKHRQLKLIDGAARGDINAAAGLARGYFDGSFGEVNKAKAKKWASYAAKHGSVEAQELLSKL
;
A
#
# COMPACT_ATOMS: atom_id res chain seq x y z
N MET A 1 -5.54 -23.11 -6.87
CA MET A 1 -4.47 -22.73 -7.82
C MET A 1 -3.48 -21.89 -7.04
N LYS A 2 -2.22 -22.31 -6.86
CA LYS A 2 -1.21 -21.46 -6.21
C LYS A 2 -1.03 -20.24 -7.11
N ARG A 3 -1.26 -19.04 -6.58
CA ARG A 3 -0.99 -17.79 -7.30
C ARG A 3 0.52 -17.62 -7.27
N GLU A 4 1.16 -17.75 -8.42
CA GLU A 4 2.58 -17.46 -8.57
C GLU A 4 2.72 -15.96 -8.77
N PHE A 5 3.48 -15.31 -7.89
CA PHE A 5 3.77 -13.89 -7.98
C PHE A 5 5.07 -13.70 -8.75
N LYS A 6 5.20 -12.58 -9.46
CA LYS A 6 6.33 -12.33 -10.37
C LYS A 6 7.43 -11.47 -9.76
N PHE A 7 7.49 -11.44 -8.43
CA PHE A 7 8.41 -10.59 -7.71
C PHE A 7 9.34 -11.46 -6.84
N TYR A 8 10.61 -11.09 -6.70
CA TYR A 8 11.58 -11.90 -5.96
C TYR A 8 11.21 -12.03 -4.48
N GLY A 9 11.38 -13.23 -3.91
CA GLY A 9 11.12 -13.52 -2.50
C GLY A 9 9.64 -13.73 -2.15
N TRP A 10 8.74 -13.81 -3.14
CA TRP A 10 7.30 -13.93 -2.91
C TRP A 10 6.85 -15.17 -2.14
N ASP A 11 7.63 -16.25 -2.18
CA ASP A 11 7.39 -17.52 -1.50
C ASP A 11 7.96 -17.55 -0.07
N SER A 12 8.69 -16.51 0.32
CA SER A 12 9.30 -16.36 1.64
C SER A 12 9.18 -14.94 2.20
N CYS A 13 8.07 -14.24 1.93
CA CYS A 13 7.84 -12.85 2.38
C CYS A 13 6.73 -12.76 3.44
N ASP A 14 6.82 -13.57 4.50
CA ASP A 14 5.80 -13.61 5.55
C ASP A 14 6.01 -12.47 6.56
N VAL A 15 5.63 -11.25 6.16
CA VAL A 15 5.72 -10.02 6.97
C VAL A 15 4.37 -9.34 7.10
N SER A 16 4.11 -8.75 8.27
CA SER A 16 2.85 -8.07 8.60
C SER A 16 3.05 -6.56 8.69
N PRO A 17 2.02 -5.74 8.43
CA PRO A 17 2.15 -4.30 8.57
C PRO A 17 2.52 -3.85 9.99
N VAL A 18 3.23 -2.74 10.10
CA VAL A 18 3.72 -2.20 11.38
C VAL A 18 2.62 -1.59 12.25
N ASN A 19 1.45 -1.31 11.66
CA ASN A 19 0.31 -0.70 12.37
C ASN A 19 -1.04 -1.06 11.71
N GLU A 20 -2.11 -0.67 12.38
CA GLU A 20 -3.48 -0.97 11.97
C GLU A 20 -3.97 -0.12 10.78
N ASP A 21 -3.25 0.94 10.37
CA ASP A 21 -3.66 1.80 9.26
C ASP A 21 -3.67 1.00 7.94
N TYR A 22 -2.84 -0.04 7.86
CA TYR A 22 -2.70 -0.94 6.71
C TYR A 22 -3.24 -2.35 6.97
N ASP A 23 -4.12 -2.57 7.96
CA ASP A 23 -4.65 -3.90 8.35
C ASP A 23 -5.37 -4.68 7.23
N VAL A 24 -5.75 -4.00 6.16
CA VAL A 24 -6.35 -4.59 4.95
C VAL A 24 -5.32 -5.10 3.94
N ILE A 25 -4.02 -4.83 4.16
CA ILE A 25 -2.89 -5.32 3.38
C ILE A 25 -2.16 -6.34 4.25
N ALA A 26 -2.53 -7.62 4.11
CA ALA A 26 -2.07 -8.65 5.04
C ALA A 26 -0.55 -8.91 4.96
N ASP A 27 0.01 -8.88 3.75
CA ASP A 27 1.39 -9.22 3.47
C ASP A 27 1.87 -8.54 2.16
N PRO A 28 3.16 -8.69 1.76
CA PRO A 28 3.68 -8.10 0.53
C PRO A 28 3.02 -8.63 -0.75
N LYS A 29 2.41 -9.82 -0.72
CA LYS A 29 1.69 -10.38 -1.88
C LYS A 29 0.40 -9.61 -2.12
N GLU A 30 -0.37 -9.32 -1.08
CA GLU A 30 -1.56 -8.47 -1.17
C GLU A 30 -1.20 -7.02 -1.54
N MET A 31 -0.07 -6.51 -1.03
CA MET A 31 0.44 -5.21 -1.43
C MET A 31 0.79 -5.18 -2.93
N TYR A 32 1.48 -6.21 -3.45
CA TYR A 32 1.80 -6.32 -4.87
C TYR A 32 0.55 -6.29 -5.74
N VAL A 33 -0.50 -7.05 -5.38
CA VAL A 33 -1.79 -7.01 -6.10
C VAL A 33 -2.36 -5.60 -6.14
N SER A 34 -2.39 -4.93 -4.98
CA SER A 34 -2.88 -3.55 -4.87
C SER A 34 -2.05 -2.58 -5.73
N LEU A 35 -0.73 -2.75 -5.76
CA LEU A 35 0.18 -1.94 -6.56
C LEU A 35 -0.04 -2.12 -8.06
N THR A 36 -0.42 -3.31 -8.53
CA THR A 36 -0.73 -3.54 -9.96
C THR A 36 -1.88 -2.67 -10.48
N GLU A 37 -2.78 -2.21 -9.60
CA GLU A 37 -3.88 -1.31 -9.96
C GLU A 37 -3.42 0.15 -10.12
N ILE A 38 -2.36 0.56 -9.41
CA ILE A 38 -1.97 1.97 -9.29
C ILE A 38 -0.61 2.32 -9.89
N TRP A 39 0.25 1.34 -10.17
CA TRP A 39 1.44 1.59 -10.97
C TRP A 39 1.05 2.07 -12.37
N SER A 40 1.63 3.20 -12.75
CA SER A 40 1.30 3.91 -13.98
C SER A 40 2.53 4.54 -14.60
N LYS A 41 2.36 5.06 -15.83
CA LYS A 41 3.38 5.87 -16.50
C LYS A 41 3.74 7.13 -15.70
N ASP A 42 2.80 7.69 -14.93
CA ASP A 42 3.04 8.89 -14.12
C ASP A 42 3.92 8.58 -12.90
N THR A 43 3.75 7.40 -12.29
CA THR A 43 4.62 6.90 -11.24
C THR A 43 5.89 6.22 -11.78
N CYS A 44 6.09 6.14 -13.10
CA CYS A 44 7.31 5.60 -13.74
C CYS A 44 8.39 6.68 -13.93
N ALA A 45 9.66 6.28 -13.78
CA ALA A 45 10.77 7.22 -13.73
C ALA A 45 10.86 7.90 -15.10
N PRO A 46 10.95 9.24 -15.20
CA PRO A 46 10.88 9.96 -16.47
C PRO A 46 11.78 9.38 -17.55
N ARG A 47 13.01 9.01 -17.18
CA ARG A 47 14.01 8.38 -18.07
C ARG A 47 13.61 6.99 -18.60
N LEU A 48 12.63 6.33 -18.00
CA LEU A 48 12.15 4.98 -18.33
C LEU A 48 10.69 4.97 -18.83
N ARG A 49 10.00 6.11 -18.85
CA ARG A 49 8.57 6.19 -19.21
C ARG A 49 8.25 5.69 -20.61
N ASP A 50 9.20 5.78 -21.54
CA ASP A 50 9.01 5.30 -22.91
C ASP A 50 9.02 3.77 -23.00
N GLY A 51 9.67 3.09 -22.05
CA GLY A 51 9.64 1.63 -21.93
C GLY A 51 8.52 1.09 -21.04
N TRP A 52 7.73 1.97 -20.40
CA TRP A 52 6.67 1.55 -19.49
C TRP A 52 5.45 1.06 -20.28
N SER A 53 4.93 -0.09 -19.91
CA SER A 53 3.68 -0.66 -20.42
C SER A 53 2.89 -1.35 -19.31
N LYS A 54 1.67 -1.80 -19.60
CA LYS A 54 0.90 -2.59 -18.62
C LYS A 54 1.51 -3.97 -18.41
N GLU A 55 2.19 -4.52 -19.40
CA GLU A 55 2.91 -5.79 -19.33
C GLU A 55 4.24 -5.65 -18.56
N ASN A 56 4.81 -4.44 -18.50
CA ASN A 56 6.03 -4.11 -17.77
C ASN A 56 5.79 -2.95 -16.77
N MET A 57 4.77 -3.12 -15.91
CA MET A 57 4.27 -2.03 -15.07
C MET A 57 5.22 -1.63 -13.92
N THR A 58 6.11 -2.54 -13.52
CA THR A 58 7.11 -2.36 -12.46
C THR A 58 8.32 -1.52 -12.90
N LEU A 59 8.50 -1.30 -14.22
CA LEU A 59 9.60 -0.53 -14.76
C LEU A 59 9.66 0.87 -14.17
N GLY A 60 10.81 1.21 -13.58
CA GLY A 60 11.06 2.53 -13.02
C GLY A 60 10.24 2.83 -11.76
N GLN A 61 9.71 1.81 -11.08
CA GLN A 61 8.95 1.96 -9.82
C GLN A 61 9.79 1.67 -8.57
N CYS A 62 11.02 1.15 -8.71
CA CYS A 62 11.78 0.50 -7.63
C CYS A 62 11.93 1.32 -6.35
N SER A 63 12.58 2.49 -6.38
CA SER A 63 12.88 3.25 -5.17
C SER A 63 11.61 3.73 -4.44
N ILE A 64 10.63 4.28 -5.17
CA ILE A 64 9.39 4.78 -4.56
C ILE A 64 8.54 3.65 -3.99
N THR A 65 8.59 2.46 -4.59
CA THR A 65 7.90 1.27 -4.09
C THR A 65 8.59 0.74 -2.85
N ALA A 66 9.92 0.66 -2.84
CA ALA A 66 10.66 0.15 -1.70
C ALA A 66 10.46 1.02 -0.44
N PHE A 67 10.39 2.35 -0.61
CA PHE A 67 10.07 3.25 0.51
C PHE A 67 8.60 3.19 0.93
N LEU A 68 7.67 2.93 0.01
CA LEU A 68 6.28 2.66 0.38
C LEU A 68 6.14 1.35 1.17
N VAL A 69 6.85 0.30 0.75
CA VAL A 69 6.95 -0.97 1.50
C VAL A 69 7.49 -0.71 2.89
N GLN A 70 8.52 0.12 3.02
CA GLN A 70 9.06 0.52 4.31
C GLN A 70 8.03 1.24 5.20
N ASP A 71 7.15 2.07 4.63
CA ASP A 71 6.09 2.73 5.42
C ASP A 71 5.04 1.74 5.95
N VAL A 72 4.80 0.65 5.20
CA VAL A 72 3.77 -0.34 5.51
C VAL A 72 4.30 -1.43 6.44
N PHE A 73 5.48 -1.96 6.16
CA PHE A 73 6.06 -3.13 6.83
C PHE A 73 7.33 -2.82 7.64
N GLY A 74 7.87 -1.61 7.56
CA GLY A 74 9.13 -1.27 8.21
C GLY A 74 10.35 -1.84 7.48
N GLY A 75 11.39 -2.18 8.25
CA GLY A 75 12.63 -2.73 7.72
C GLY A 75 13.49 -1.75 6.93
N GLU A 76 14.46 -2.30 6.23
CA GLU A 76 15.51 -1.60 5.52
C GLU A 76 15.33 -1.66 4.00
N VAL A 77 15.89 -0.67 3.31
CA VAL A 77 15.94 -0.63 1.84
C VAL A 77 17.39 -0.79 1.41
N TYR A 78 17.65 -1.73 0.51
CA TYR A 78 18.97 -2.00 -0.06
C TYR A 78 18.99 -1.77 -1.56
N GLY A 79 20.17 -1.53 -2.14
CA GLY A 79 20.32 -1.12 -3.53
C GLY A 79 21.30 -1.98 -4.31
N ILE A 80 20.81 -2.69 -5.33
CA ILE A 80 21.67 -3.38 -6.31
C ILE A 80 22.31 -2.31 -7.20
N PRO A 81 23.66 -2.20 -7.25
CA PRO A 81 24.33 -1.25 -8.13
C PRO A 81 23.95 -1.48 -9.61
N ARG A 82 23.65 -0.40 -10.32
CA ARG A 82 23.37 -0.38 -11.75
C ARG A 82 24.36 0.54 -12.46
N ASP A 83 24.46 0.37 -13.77
CA ASP A 83 25.27 1.23 -14.61
C ASP A 83 24.95 2.72 -14.40
N GLY A 84 25.99 3.55 -14.45
CA GLY A 84 25.87 4.99 -14.23
C GLY A 84 25.65 5.39 -12.77
N GLY A 85 25.99 4.52 -11.81
CA GLY A 85 25.96 4.84 -10.37
C GLY A 85 24.56 4.88 -9.76
N ASN A 86 23.56 4.30 -10.44
CA ASN A 86 22.20 4.18 -9.91
C ASN A 86 22.04 2.90 -9.09
N PHE A 87 20.96 2.82 -8.32
CA PHE A 87 20.60 1.63 -7.56
C PHE A 87 19.21 1.14 -7.94
N HIS A 88 19.07 -0.18 -8.04
CA HIS A 88 17.77 -0.85 -8.02
C HIS A 88 17.42 -1.23 -6.58
N CYS A 89 16.35 -0.66 -6.04
CA CYS A 89 16.02 -0.78 -4.63
C CYS A 89 15.12 -1.98 -4.35
N TYR A 90 15.38 -2.67 -3.23
CA TYR A 90 14.59 -3.78 -2.70
C TYR A 90 14.50 -3.70 -1.17
N ASN A 91 13.67 -4.54 -0.55
CA ASN A 91 13.40 -4.51 0.87
C ASN A 91 13.98 -5.72 1.59
N VAL A 92 14.43 -5.46 2.82
CA VAL A 92 14.70 -6.49 3.82
C VAL A 92 13.85 -6.15 5.03
N VAL A 93 12.94 -7.04 5.42
CA VAL A 93 12.00 -6.83 6.53
C VAL A 93 11.95 -8.08 7.38
N ASP A 94 12.31 -7.96 8.66
CA ASP A 94 12.39 -9.10 9.60
C ASP A 94 13.19 -10.29 9.06
N GLY A 95 14.28 -10.00 8.33
CA GLY A 95 15.14 -10.99 7.69
C GLY A 95 14.61 -11.56 6.36
N HIS A 96 13.40 -11.19 5.94
CA HIS A 96 12.86 -11.57 4.64
C HIS A 96 13.31 -10.59 3.57
N VAL A 97 13.89 -11.11 2.49
CA VAL A 97 14.33 -10.32 1.34
C VAL A 97 13.30 -10.44 0.23
N PHE A 98 12.77 -9.31 -0.22
CA PHE A 98 11.83 -9.30 -1.34
C PHE A 98 11.91 -8.00 -2.14
N ASP A 99 11.48 -8.09 -3.40
CA ASP A 99 11.53 -6.98 -4.34
C ASP A 99 10.27 -7.00 -5.20
N LEU A 100 9.30 -6.18 -4.82
CA LEU A 100 8.01 -6.07 -5.51
C LEU A 100 8.12 -5.61 -6.97
N THR A 101 9.31 -5.17 -7.41
CA THR A 101 9.56 -4.60 -8.74
C THR A 101 10.56 -5.41 -9.57
N SER A 102 10.97 -6.60 -9.11
CA SER A 102 11.98 -7.42 -9.81
C SER A 102 11.53 -7.84 -11.22
N GLU A 103 10.22 -7.93 -11.48
CA GLU A 103 9.67 -8.29 -12.79
C GLU A 103 10.18 -7.41 -13.93
N GLN A 104 10.61 -6.16 -13.65
CA GLN A 104 11.07 -5.23 -14.67
C GLN A 104 12.33 -5.70 -15.41
N PHE A 105 13.06 -6.68 -14.87
CA PHE A 105 14.29 -7.22 -15.45
C PHE A 105 14.10 -8.53 -16.21
N GLY A 106 12.88 -9.06 -16.28
CA GLY A 106 12.60 -10.32 -16.98
C GLY A 106 13.48 -11.47 -16.47
N ASP A 107 14.32 -12.01 -17.34
CA ASP A 107 15.18 -13.17 -17.05
C ASP A 107 16.53 -12.80 -16.42
N GLU A 108 16.80 -11.51 -16.17
CA GLU A 108 18.04 -11.07 -15.52
C GLU A 108 18.13 -11.64 -14.08
N VAL A 109 19.24 -12.30 -13.76
CA VAL A 109 19.51 -12.78 -12.41
C VAL A 109 20.10 -11.65 -11.56
N LEU A 110 19.31 -11.15 -10.62
CA LEU A 110 19.71 -10.12 -9.67
C LEU A 110 20.42 -10.73 -8.44
N SER A 111 21.46 -10.05 -7.96
CA SER A 111 22.14 -10.39 -6.70
C SER A 111 21.63 -9.51 -5.56
N TYR A 112 21.02 -10.15 -4.55
CA TYR A 112 20.49 -9.49 -3.36
C TYR A 112 21.45 -9.55 -2.14
N GLU A 113 22.71 -9.91 -2.36
CA GLU A 113 23.73 -10.06 -1.33
C GLU A 113 24.77 -8.94 -1.36
N GLY A 114 25.20 -8.48 -0.18
CA GLY A 114 26.32 -7.53 -0.04
C GLY A 114 26.07 -6.12 -0.60
N ASN A 115 24.82 -5.79 -0.89
CA ASN A 115 24.43 -4.48 -1.42
C ASN A 115 24.42 -3.41 -0.32
N PRO A 116 24.71 -2.13 -0.65
CA PRO A 116 24.61 -1.04 0.31
C PRO A 116 23.16 -0.68 0.64
N GLU A 117 22.93 -0.30 1.89
CA GLU A 117 21.66 0.31 2.32
C GLU A 117 21.41 1.62 1.55
N GLN A 118 20.13 1.91 1.29
CA GLN A 118 19.66 3.08 0.57
C GLN A 118 18.79 3.92 1.50
N LEU A 119 19.22 5.16 1.78
CA LEU A 119 18.49 6.03 2.67
C LEU A 119 17.41 6.81 1.93
N ARG A 120 16.26 6.95 2.57
CA ARG A 120 15.11 7.73 2.06
C ARG A 120 15.52 9.17 1.75
N GLU A 121 16.31 9.76 2.64
CA GLU A 121 16.77 11.14 2.56
C GLU A 121 17.55 11.39 1.26
N ASP A 122 18.44 10.48 0.89
CA ASP A 122 19.24 10.57 -0.34
C ASP A 122 18.38 10.46 -1.60
N HIS A 123 17.41 9.54 -1.59
CA HIS A 123 16.53 9.36 -2.75
C HIS A 123 15.51 10.48 -2.90
N PHE A 124 14.98 11.02 -1.80
CA PHE A 124 13.97 12.07 -1.81
C PHE A 124 14.54 13.49 -1.78
N ALA A 125 15.87 13.65 -1.72
CA ALA A 125 16.53 14.89 -2.12
C ALA A 125 16.23 15.28 -3.58
N SER A 126 15.91 14.30 -4.43
CA SER A 126 15.34 14.54 -5.76
C SER A 126 13.85 14.86 -5.65
N THR A 127 13.47 16.10 -5.97
CA THR A 127 12.07 16.54 -6.08
C THR A 127 11.26 15.60 -6.97
N GLU A 128 11.83 15.19 -8.09
CA GLU A 128 11.19 14.32 -9.07
C GLU A 128 10.79 12.96 -8.45
N LYS A 129 11.72 12.32 -7.73
CA LYS A 129 11.46 11.05 -7.04
C LYS A 129 10.44 11.23 -5.92
N TYR A 130 10.54 12.33 -5.16
CA TYR A 130 9.63 12.60 -4.04
C TYR A 130 8.18 12.83 -4.51
N GLU A 131 7.97 13.59 -5.59
CA GLU A 131 6.64 13.81 -6.15
C GLU A 131 5.98 12.51 -6.64
N ARG A 132 6.75 11.63 -7.29
CA ARG A 132 6.26 10.30 -7.68
C ARG A 132 5.88 9.43 -6.49
N TYR A 133 6.71 9.44 -5.44
CA TYR A 133 6.42 8.70 -4.23
C TYR A 133 5.11 9.21 -3.60
N LYS A 134 4.92 10.53 -3.50
CA LYS A 134 3.65 11.10 -3.00
C LYS A 134 2.46 10.70 -3.85
N LEU A 135 2.61 10.66 -5.18
CA LEU A 135 1.56 10.20 -6.09
C LEU A 135 1.22 8.72 -5.84
N LEU A 136 2.22 7.85 -5.75
CA LEU A 136 2.03 6.43 -5.47
C LEU A 136 1.39 6.22 -4.09
N LYS A 137 1.92 6.87 -3.04
CA LYS A 137 1.38 6.82 -1.66
C LYS A 137 -0.07 7.26 -1.61
N SER A 138 -0.42 8.37 -2.27
CA SER A 138 -1.80 8.85 -2.32
C SER A 138 -2.74 7.86 -3.01
N GLY A 139 -2.29 7.22 -4.10
CA GLY A 139 -3.05 6.16 -4.78
C GLY A 139 -3.24 4.94 -3.87
N PHE A 140 -2.18 4.51 -3.19
CA PHE A 140 -2.20 3.40 -2.27
C PHE A 140 -3.12 3.64 -1.08
N ASP A 141 -3.07 4.83 -0.46
CA ASP A 141 -3.91 5.19 0.68
C ASP A 141 -5.40 5.18 0.31
N LYS A 142 -5.75 5.67 -0.89
CA LYS A 142 -7.13 5.59 -1.39
C LYS A 142 -7.60 4.15 -1.57
N LEU A 143 -6.72 3.26 -2.06
CA LEU A 143 -7.02 1.86 -2.23
C LEU A 143 -7.21 1.17 -0.86
N VAL A 144 -6.32 1.43 0.10
CA VAL A 144 -6.43 0.96 1.49
C VAL A 144 -7.76 1.42 2.12
N GLN A 145 -8.13 2.70 2.00
CA GLN A 145 -9.39 3.20 2.55
C GLN A 145 -10.61 2.58 1.86
N LYS A 146 -10.55 2.35 0.53
CA LYS A 146 -11.60 1.66 -0.20
C LYS A 146 -11.76 0.20 0.29
N HIS A 147 -10.66 -0.53 0.48
CA HIS A 147 -10.69 -1.90 0.98
C HIS A 147 -11.21 -1.96 2.43
N ARG A 148 -10.80 -1.01 3.28
CA ARG A 148 -11.33 -0.86 4.64
C ARG A 148 -12.85 -0.63 4.61
N GLN A 149 -13.31 0.27 3.75
CA GLN A 149 -14.74 0.51 3.58
C GLN A 149 -15.50 -0.77 3.18
N LEU A 150 -14.98 -1.53 2.21
CA LEU A 150 -15.60 -2.78 1.75
C LEU A 150 -15.65 -3.83 2.88
N LYS A 151 -14.55 -4.03 3.61
CA LYS A 151 -14.49 -4.93 4.77
C LYS A 151 -15.54 -4.56 5.83
N LEU A 152 -15.70 -3.27 6.10
CA LEU A 152 -16.70 -2.77 7.04
C LEU A 152 -18.14 -2.93 6.52
N ILE A 153 -18.39 -2.71 5.22
CA ILE A 153 -19.69 -2.96 4.58
C ILE A 153 -20.09 -4.44 4.73
N ASP A 154 -19.17 -5.33 4.40
CA ASP A 154 -19.39 -6.77 4.48
C ASP A 154 -19.62 -7.26 5.91
N GLY A 155 -18.86 -6.72 6.87
CA GLY A 155 -19.07 -7.00 8.30
C GLY A 155 -20.43 -6.52 8.77
N ALA A 156 -20.77 -5.26 8.49
CA ALA A 156 -22.05 -4.67 8.89
C ALA A 156 -23.24 -5.41 8.25
N ALA A 157 -23.11 -5.84 6.99
CA ALA A 157 -24.13 -6.68 6.31
C ALA A 157 -24.32 -8.04 6.99
N ARG A 158 -23.28 -8.57 7.65
CA ARG A 158 -23.32 -9.79 8.46
C ARG A 158 -23.72 -9.55 9.92
N GLY A 159 -24.09 -8.32 10.28
CA GLY A 159 -24.53 -7.96 11.63
C GLY A 159 -23.40 -7.59 12.59
N ASP A 160 -22.18 -7.37 12.11
CA ASP A 160 -21.08 -6.88 12.93
C ASP A 160 -21.32 -5.42 13.34
N ILE A 161 -21.52 -5.23 14.64
CA ILE A 161 -21.85 -3.94 15.26
C ILE A 161 -20.65 -2.99 15.21
N ASN A 162 -19.44 -3.49 15.40
CA ASN A 162 -18.21 -2.70 15.34
C ASN A 162 -17.95 -2.25 13.90
N ALA A 163 -18.18 -3.14 12.93
CA ALA A 163 -18.09 -2.79 11.51
C ALA A 163 -19.10 -1.68 11.14
N ALA A 164 -20.33 -1.76 11.64
CA ALA A 164 -21.33 -0.71 11.43
C ALA A 164 -20.94 0.62 12.09
N ALA A 165 -20.35 0.59 13.30
CA ALA A 165 -19.85 1.79 13.97
C ALA A 165 -18.67 2.42 13.18
N GLY A 166 -17.74 1.61 12.70
CA GLY A 166 -16.65 2.04 11.84
C GLY A 166 -17.12 2.65 10.52
N LEU A 167 -18.14 2.07 9.85
CA LEU A 167 -18.76 2.69 8.68
C LEU A 167 -19.34 4.06 8.99
N ALA A 168 -20.02 4.17 10.14
CA ALA A 168 -20.62 5.43 10.55
C ALA A 168 -19.56 6.51 10.75
N ARG A 169 -18.46 6.18 11.45
CA ARG A 169 -17.33 7.09 11.65
C ARG A 169 -16.70 7.50 10.33
N GLY A 170 -16.37 6.56 9.44
CA GLY A 170 -15.71 6.89 8.18
C GLY A 170 -16.56 7.72 7.21
N TYR A 171 -17.90 7.60 7.26
CA TYR A 171 -18.79 8.53 6.55
C TYR A 171 -18.91 9.91 7.24
N PHE A 172 -18.70 9.97 8.55
CA PHE A 172 -18.76 11.22 9.31
C PHE A 172 -17.50 12.07 9.11
N ASP A 173 -16.31 11.47 9.16
CA ASP A 173 -15.02 12.17 9.05
C ASP A 173 -14.48 12.31 7.62
N GLY A 174 -15.06 11.58 6.65
CA GLY A 174 -14.63 11.61 5.26
C GLY A 174 -13.49 10.65 4.93
N SER A 175 -13.18 9.68 5.79
CA SER A 175 -12.17 8.64 5.52
C SER A 175 -12.46 7.84 4.25
N PHE A 176 -13.74 7.76 3.83
CA PHE A 176 -14.16 7.09 2.60
C PHE A 176 -14.47 8.04 1.43
N GLY A 177 -13.95 9.27 1.46
CA GLY A 177 -14.21 10.31 0.46
C GLY A 177 -14.96 11.50 1.05
N GLU A 178 -15.97 12.02 0.36
CA GLU A 178 -16.73 13.15 0.89
C GLU A 178 -17.54 12.77 2.13
N VAL A 179 -17.58 13.69 3.10
CA VAL A 179 -18.41 13.57 4.30
C VAL A 179 -19.87 13.31 3.92
N ASN A 180 -20.45 12.26 4.49
CA ASN A 180 -21.83 11.86 4.25
C ASN A 180 -22.57 11.66 5.57
N LYS A 181 -23.05 12.76 6.14
CA LYS A 181 -23.79 12.76 7.43
C LYS A 181 -25.03 11.87 7.42
N ALA A 182 -25.70 11.73 6.27
CA ALA A 182 -26.88 10.88 6.15
C ALA A 182 -26.53 9.39 6.29
N LYS A 183 -25.50 8.92 5.59
CA LYS A 183 -25.00 7.54 5.73
C LYS A 183 -24.38 7.31 7.11
N ALA A 184 -23.65 8.29 7.64
CA ALA A 184 -23.12 8.24 9.00
C ALA A 184 -24.24 8.03 10.03
N LYS A 185 -25.29 8.86 9.98
CA LYS A 185 -26.45 8.75 10.88
C LYS A 185 -27.17 7.40 10.75
N LYS A 186 -27.33 6.89 9.53
CA LYS A 186 -27.95 5.58 9.28
C LYS A 186 -27.19 4.46 10.00
N TRP A 187 -25.88 4.35 9.77
CA TRP A 187 -25.07 3.30 10.36
C TRP A 187 -24.85 3.48 11.86
N ALA A 188 -24.68 4.72 12.33
CA ALA A 188 -24.59 5.03 13.76
C ALA A 188 -25.88 4.65 14.49
N SER A 189 -27.05 4.94 13.91
CA SER A 189 -28.35 4.57 14.49
C SER A 189 -28.51 3.05 14.59
N TYR A 190 -28.09 2.31 13.57
CA TYR A 190 -28.07 0.85 13.61
C TYR A 190 -27.14 0.34 14.72
N ALA A 191 -25.87 0.76 14.75
CA ALA A 191 -24.91 0.29 15.73
C ALA A 191 -25.28 0.68 17.17
N ALA A 192 -25.77 1.90 17.38
CA ALA A 192 -26.21 2.40 18.69
C ALA A 192 -27.41 1.60 19.24
N LYS A 193 -28.38 1.26 18.37
CA LYS A 193 -29.52 0.41 18.74
C LYS A 193 -29.08 -1.00 19.20
N HIS A 194 -27.94 -1.47 18.71
CA HIS A 194 -27.37 -2.77 19.07
C HIS A 194 -26.25 -2.67 20.13
N GLY A 195 -26.12 -1.53 20.81
CA GLY A 195 -25.26 -1.39 21.99
C GLY A 195 -23.87 -0.80 21.75
N SER A 196 -23.57 -0.27 20.55
CA SER A 196 -22.32 0.46 20.33
C SER A 196 -22.35 1.83 21.02
N VAL A 197 -21.53 1.99 22.06
CA VAL A 197 -21.33 3.26 22.78
C VAL A 197 -20.73 4.31 21.85
N GLU A 198 -19.74 3.93 21.05
CA GLU A 198 -19.12 4.83 20.08
C GLU A 198 -20.16 5.43 19.11
N ALA A 199 -21.08 4.59 18.61
CA ALA A 199 -22.13 5.06 17.71
C ALA A 199 -23.13 5.98 18.42
N GLN A 200 -23.43 5.75 19.71
CA GLN A 200 -24.27 6.65 20.51
C GLN A 200 -23.62 8.03 20.66
N GLU A 201 -22.32 8.08 20.94
CA GLU A 201 -21.56 9.32 21.00
C GLU A 201 -21.52 10.02 19.64
N LEU A 202 -21.31 9.28 18.56
CA LEU A 202 -21.29 9.83 17.21
C LEU A 202 -22.62 10.47 16.83
N LEU A 203 -23.74 9.87 17.22
CA LEU A 203 -25.09 10.44 16.99
C LEU A 203 -25.28 11.78 17.69
N SER A 204 -24.63 12.02 18.83
CA SER A 204 -24.71 13.32 19.52
C SER A 204 -24.01 14.46 18.76
N LYS A 205 -23.11 14.11 17.83
CA LYS A 205 -22.30 15.04 17.02
C LYS A 205 -22.85 15.26 15.60
N LEU A 206 -23.89 14.52 15.20
CA LEU A 206 -24.45 14.44 13.85
C LEU A 206 -25.71 15.31 13.67
#